data_AF-A0A0H5PZH8-F1
#
_entry.id   AF-A0A0H5PZH8-F1
#
_cell.length_a   1.000
_cell.length_b   1.000
_cell.length_c   1.000
_cell.angle_alpha   90.00
_cell.angle_beta   90.00
_cell.angle_gamma   90.00
#
_symmetry.space_group_name_H-M   'P 1'
#
loop_
_entity.id
_entity.type
_entity.pdbx_description
1 polymer ?
#
loop_
_entity_poly.entity_id
_entity_poly.type
_entity_poly.pdbx_seq_one_letter_code
_entity_poly.pdbx_strand_id
1 'polypeptide(L)'
;MALRHVIQNAHSPLHTLDRVQITLYLPQRVAEQEYSLRAVGISPMKATPLWTYQEAFDPELEEEKGYSVADAAHHIALVTVQDRPRTLKNLEFALRGGIAWEQGQMF
;
A
#
# COMPACT_ATOMS: atom_id res chain seq x y z
N MET A 1 23.37 23.88 -37.60
CA MET A 1 22.84 22.70 -36.89
C MET A 1 22.71 23.08 -35.41
N ALA A 2 21.52 23.51 -34.99
CA ALA A 2 21.33 24.14 -33.67
C ALA A 2 21.03 23.06 -32.61
N LEU A 3 21.91 22.92 -31.62
CA LEU A 3 21.69 22.12 -30.42
C LEU A 3 20.61 22.79 -29.57
N ARG A 4 19.41 22.22 -29.56
CA ARG A 4 18.37 22.57 -28.59
C ARG A 4 18.82 22.08 -27.22
N HIS A 5 19.29 22.99 -26.36
CA HIS A 5 19.37 22.72 -24.93
C HIS A 5 17.95 22.50 -24.40
N VAL A 6 17.62 21.23 -24.17
CA VAL A 6 16.46 20.85 -23.37
C VAL A 6 16.79 21.24 -21.94
N ILE A 7 16.30 22.42 -21.52
CA ILE A 7 16.27 22.79 -20.11
C ILE A 7 15.27 21.81 -19.46
N GLN A 8 15.80 20.71 -18.91
CA GLN A 8 15.03 19.86 -18.02
C GLN A 8 14.75 20.68 -16.76
N ASN A 9 13.47 21.05 -16.56
CA ASN A 9 13.01 21.70 -15.34
C ASN A 9 13.41 20.84 -14.13
N ALA A 10 14.40 21.28 -13.37
CA ALA A 10 15.05 20.50 -12.31
C ALA A 10 14.25 20.39 -10.99
N HIS A 11 12.97 20.78 -10.94
CA HIS A 11 12.28 21.00 -9.66
C HIS A 11 10.80 20.58 -9.63
N SER A 12 10.45 19.43 -10.19
CA SER A 12 9.23 18.76 -9.69
C SER A 12 9.55 18.21 -8.29
N PRO A 13 8.84 18.63 -7.22
CA PRO A 13 9.10 18.12 -5.89
C PRO A 13 8.93 16.60 -5.87
N LEU A 14 9.98 15.89 -5.49
CA LEU A 14 9.96 14.44 -5.40
C LEU A 14 9.08 14.07 -4.20
N HIS A 15 7.82 13.72 -4.43
CA HIS A 15 6.93 13.28 -3.36
C HIS A 15 7.37 11.91 -2.84
N THR A 16 8.08 11.89 -1.72
CA THR A 16 8.54 10.68 -1.04
C THR A 16 7.60 10.32 0.10
N LEU A 17 7.50 9.02 0.36
CA LEU A 17 6.81 8.49 1.53
C LEU A 17 7.65 8.80 2.78
N ASP A 18 7.04 9.40 3.78
CA ASP A 18 7.68 9.78 5.04
C ASP A 18 7.10 8.98 6.21
N ARG A 19 5.78 8.91 6.30
CA ARG A 19 5.08 8.14 7.31
C ARG A 19 3.89 7.39 6.72
N VAL A 20 3.57 6.26 7.34
CA VAL A 20 2.33 5.51 7.09
C VAL A 20 1.53 5.49 8.38
N GLN A 21 0.26 5.85 8.28
CA GLN A 21 -0.70 5.70 9.36
C GLN A 21 -1.56 4.47 9.05
N ILE A 22 -1.55 3.49 9.96
CA ILE A 22 -2.39 2.30 9.87
C ILE A 22 -3.43 2.40 10.99
N THR A 23 -4.71 2.33 10.61
CA THR A 23 -5.85 2.29 11.52
C THR A 23 -6.52 0.94 11.37
N LEU A 24 -6.64 0.22 12.48
CA LEU A 24 -7.42 -1.00 12.59
C LEU A 24 -8.78 -0.67 13.19
N TYR A 25 -9.84 -1.15 12.55
CA TYR A 25 -11.21 -1.07 13.03
C TYR A 25 -11.61 -2.47 13.46
N LEU A 26 -11.73 -2.63 14.78
CA LEU A 26 -12.18 -3.86 15.40
C LEU A 26 -13.67 -3.71 15.75
N PRO A 27 -14.51 -4.70 15.41
CA PRO A 27 -15.91 -4.66 15.78
C PRO A 27 -16.05 -4.71 17.31
N GLN A 28 -16.89 -3.83 17.85
CA GLN A 28 -17.15 -3.78 19.30
C GLN A 28 -18.26 -4.75 19.72
N ARG A 29 -19.02 -5.29 18.76
CA ARG A 29 -20.18 -6.14 19.00
C ARG A 29 -20.25 -7.25 17.95
N VAL A 30 -20.69 -8.44 18.37
CA VAL A 30 -20.86 -9.64 17.53
C VAL A 30 -21.72 -9.41 16.28
N ALA A 31 -22.61 -8.41 16.29
CA ALA A 31 -23.48 -8.08 15.15
C ALA A 31 -22.81 -7.22 14.06
N GLU A 32 -21.66 -6.60 14.37
CA GLU A 32 -20.81 -5.93 13.39
C GLU A 32 -19.69 -6.93 13.09
N GLN A 33 -19.78 -7.68 11.99
CA GLN A 33 -18.82 -8.75 11.74
C GLN A 33 -17.52 -8.24 11.10
N GLU A 34 -17.51 -7.14 10.37
CA GLU A 34 -16.32 -6.85 9.54
C GLU A 34 -15.19 -6.17 10.33
N TYR A 35 -14.04 -6.83 10.42
CA TYR A 35 -12.78 -6.16 10.72
C TYR A 35 -12.40 -5.33 9.50
N SER A 36 -11.86 -4.13 9.70
CA SER A 36 -11.28 -3.41 8.57
C SER A 36 -9.96 -2.75 8.91
N LEU A 37 -9.15 -2.56 7.89
CA LEU A 37 -7.86 -1.92 7.96
C LEU A 37 -7.86 -0.74 7.00
N ARG A 38 -7.34 0.40 7.45
CA ARG A 38 -7.04 1.54 6.58
C ARG A 38 -5.58 1.95 6.75
N ALA A 39 -4.85 2.01 5.65
CA ALA A 39 -3.48 2.50 5.61
C ALA A 39 -3.36 3.75 4.72
N VAL A 40 -2.67 4.78 5.21
CA VAL A 40 -2.50 6.06 4.49
C VAL A 40 -1.02 6.42 4.41
N GLY A 41 -0.50 6.54 3.19
CA GLY A 41 0.86 6.98 2.91
C GLY A 41 0.94 8.49 2.80
N ILE A 42 1.76 9.11 3.65
CA ILE A 42 1.86 10.57 3.79
C ILE A 42 3.23 11.04 3.31
N SER A 43 3.23 12.14 2.56
CA SER A 43 4.43 12.87 2.12
C SER A 43 4.48 14.23 2.81
N PRO A 44 5.65 14.73 3.20
CA PRO A 44 5.78 16.04 3.84
C PRO A 44 5.54 17.18 2.83
N MET A 45 5.73 16.90 1.54
CA MET A 45 5.62 17.89 0.46
C MET A 45 4.27 17.86 -0.26
N LYS A 46 3.33 17.02 0.18
CA LYS A 46 2.03 16.84 -0.49
C LYS A 46 0.90 17.03 0.51
N ALA A 47 -0.01 17.97 0.23
CA ALA A 47 -1.18 18.21 1.06
C ALA A 47 -2.17 17.03 1.05
N THR A 48 -2.23 16.29 -0.06
CA THR A 48 -3.02 15.06 -0.19
C THR A 48 -2.14 13.83 0.05
N PRO A 49 -2.71 12.72 0.55
CA PRO A 49 -1.98 11.47 0.68
C PRO A 49 -1.32 11.03 -0.64
N LEU A 50 -0.21 10.30 -0.54
CA LEU A 50 0.37 9.57 -1.67
C LEU A 50 -0.57 8.46 -2.13
N TRP A 51 -1.17 7.77 -1.16
CA TRP A 51 -2.13 6.70 -1.36
C TRP A 51 -2.96 6.48 -0.10
N THR A 52 -4.12 5.85 -0.29
CA THR A 52 -4.98 5.32 0.78
C THR A 52 -5.37 3.92 0.35
N TYR A 53 -5.13 2.95 1.23
CA TYR A 53 -5.48 1.56 1.07
C TYR A 53 -6.51 1.19 2.14
N GLN A 54 -7.54 0.45 1.76
CA GLN A 54 -8.57 0.00 2.67
C GLN A 54 -8.95 -1.43 2.31
N GLU A 55 -9.04 -2.27 3.33
CA GLU A 55 -9.41 -3.68 3.20
C GLU A 55 -10.36 -4.04 4.34
N ALA A 56 -11.36 -4.86 4.03
CA ALA A 56 -12.30 -5.42 5.00
C ALA A 56 -12.08 -6.94 5.03
N PHE A 57 -12.19 -7.51 6.22
CA PHE A 57 -11.95 -8.92 6.49
C PHE A 57 -13.20 -9.50 7.11
N ASP A 58 -13.61 -10.63 6.54
CA ASP A 58 -14.65 -11.46 7.09
C ASP A 58 -14.06 -12.28 8.26
N PRO A 59 -14.64 -12.24 9.48
CA PRO A 59 -14.19 -13.03 10.61
C PRO A 59 -14.12 -14.52 10.34
N GLU A 60 -15.03 -15.04 9.52
CA GLU A 60 -15.10 -16.48 9.23
C GLU A 60 -13.85 -16.92 8.44
N LEU A 61 -13.28 -16.01 7.65
CA LEU A 61 -12.05 -16.25 6.89
C LEU A 61 -10.79 -16.27 7.76
N GLU A 62 -10.75 -15.57 8.91
CA GLU A 62 -9.62 -15.65 9.85
C GLU A 62 -9.53 -17.04 10.48
N GLU A 63 -10.67 -17.63 10.88
CA GLU A 63 -10.73 -18.97 11.48
C GLU A 63 -10.33 -20.07 10.47
N GLU A 64 -10.74 -19.92 9.20
CA GLU A 64 -10.46 -20.93 8.17
C GLU A 64 -9.02 -20.87 7.64
N LYS A 65 -8.49 -19.67 7.41
CA LYS A 65 -7.18 -19.49 6.75
C LYS A 65 -6.03 -19.22 7.71
N GLY A 66 -6.31 -18.91 8.97
CA GLY A 66 -5.31 -18.65 10.00
C GLY A 66 -4.51 -17.36 9.81
N TYR A 67 -4.97 -16.45 8.94
CA TYR A 67 -4.40 -15.11 8.79
C TYR A 67 -5.32 -14.10 9.43
N SER A 68 -4.75 -13.20 10.23
CA SER A 68 -5.47 -12.15 10.92
C SER A 68 -5.31 -10.78 10.26
N VAL A 69 -6.18 -9.85 10.61
CA VAL A 69 -6.04 -8.43 10.25
C VAL A 69 -4.70 -7.84 10.72
N ALA A 70 -4.11 -8.39 11.79
CA ALA A 70 -2.79 -7.98 12.27
C ALA A 70 -1.66 -8.41 11.32
N ASP A 71 -1.80 -9.57 10.67
CA ASP A 71 -0.84 -10.03 9.65
C ASP A 71 -0.87 -9.12 8.42
N ALA A 72 -2.07 -8.69 8.00
CA ALA A 72 -2.21 -7.71 6.93
C ALA A 72 -1.55 -6.36 7.30
N ALA A 73 -1.78 -5.87 8.52
CA ALA A 73 -1.13 -4.65 9.02
C ALA A 73 0.40 -4.78 9.05
N HIS A 74 0.91 -5.93 9.52
CA HIS A 74 2.33 -6.23 9.55
C HIS A 74 2.93 -6.25 8.14
N HIS A 75 2.25 -6.92 7.20
CA HIS A 75 2.70 -7.00 5.81
C HIS A 75 2.75 -5.62 5.14
N ILE A 76 1.74 -4.77 5.35
CA ILE A 76 1.74 -3.39 4.87
C ILE A 76 2.90 -2.59 5.47
N ALA A 77 3.18 -2.74 6.76
CA ALA A 77 4.30 -2.08 7.42
C ALA A 77 5.65 -2.55 6.83
N LEU A 78 5.81 -3.86 6.59
CA LEU A 78 7.00 -4.43 6.00
C LEU A 78 7.26 -3.90 4.59
N VAL A 79 6.26 -4.00 3.71
CA VAL A 79 6.30 -3.48 2.32
C VAL A 79 6.58 -1.98 2.30
N THR A 80 5.98 -1.22 3.21
CA THR A 80 6.22 0.22 3.34
C THR A 80 7.68 0.53 3.62
N VAL A 81 8.30 -0.21 4.54
CA VAL A 81 9.70 0.01 4.95
C VAL A 81 10.66 -0.42 3.85
N GLN A 82 10.38 -1.54 3.18
CA GLN A 82 11.24 -2.13 2.15
C GLN A 82 11.17 -1.35 0.83
N ASP A 83 9.95 -1.17 0.28
CA ASP A 83 9.76 -0.70 -1.10
C ASP A 83 9.42 0.79 -1.20
N ARG A 84 9.00 1.41 -0.07
CA ARG A 84 8.63 2.83 0.02
C ARG A 84 7.69 3.28 -1.11
N PRO A 85 6.50 2.67 -1.26
CA PRO A 85 5.61 2.92 -2.39
C PRO A 85 5.16 4.37 -2.42
N ARG A 86 5.25 4.99 -3.60
CA ARG A 86 4.86 6.40 -3.82
C ARG A 86 3.45 6.55 -4.39
N THR A 87 2.82 5.45 -4.76
CA THR A 87 1.48 5.39 -5.36
C THR A 87 0.75 4.15 -4.83
N LEU A 88 -0.57 4.13 -4.93
CA LEU A 88 -1.37 2.97 -4.55
C LEU A 88 -1.00 1.74 -5.40
N LYS A 89 -0.80 1.94 -6.71
CA LYS A 89 -0.38 0.88 -7.63
C LYS A 89 0.94 0.22 -7.20
N ASN A 90 1.92 1.01 -6.74
CA ASN A 90 3.20 0.48 -6.27
C ASN A 90 3.02 -0.32 -4.96
N LEU A 91 2.14 0.15 -4.06
CA LEU A 91 1.82 -0.57 -2.82
C LEU A 91 1.14 -1.91 -3.14
N GLU A 92 0.09 -1.91 -3.97
CA GLU A 92 -0.63 -3.13 -4.35
C GLU A 92 0.27 -4.15 -5.05
N PHE A 93 1.16 -3.67 -5.91
CA PHE A 93 2.16 -4.51 -6.57
C PHE A 93 3.11 -5.17 -5.56
N ALA A 94 3.61 -4.40 -4.58
CA ALA A 94 4.49 -4.93 -3.55
C ALA A 94 3.77 -5.90 -2.59
N LEU A 95 2.52 -5.61 -2.20
CA LEU A 95 1.69 -6.51 -1.38
C LEU A 95 1.40 -7.85 -2.06
N ARG A 96 1.43 -7.91 -3.40
CA ARG A 96 1.27 -9.16 -4.16
C ARG A 96 2.58 -9.90 -4.40
N GLY A 97 3.71 -9.39 -3.94
CA GLY A 97 5.04 -9.99 -4.14
C GLY A 97 5.77 -9.54 -5.42
N GLY A 98 5.34 -8.46 -6.07
CA GLY A 98 6.03 -7.88 -7.22
C GLY A 98 5.87 -8.65 -8.55
N ILE A 99 6.91 -8.73 -9.39
CA ILE A 99 6.93 -9.55 -10.64
C ILE A 99 7.13 -11.05 -10.30
N ALA A 100 6.58 -11.51 -9.18
CA ALA A 100 6.51 -12.92 -8.89
C ALA A 100 5.09 -13.38 -9.25
N TRP A 101 5.00 -14.36 -10.15
CA TRP A 101 3.79 -15.00 -10.66
C TRP A 101 3.11 -14.36 -11.89
N GLU A 102 3.87 -13.94 -12.92
CA GLU A 102 3.43 -14.39 -14.26
C GLU A 102 3.63 -15.90 -14.26
N GLN A 103 2.55 -16.61 -13.94
CA GLN A 103 2.45 -18.06 -14.02
C GLN A 103 3.04 -18.50 -15.34
N GLY A 104 4.01 -19.41 -15.28
CA GLY A 104 4.47 -20.14 -16.45
C GLY A 104 3.29 -20.79 -17.16
N GLN A 105 2.81 -20.15 -18.21
CA GLN A 105 2.18 -20.79 -19.36
C GLN A 105 3.09 -20.55 -20.56
N MET A 106 4.30 -21.11 -20.48
CA MET A 106 4.92 -21.68 -21.67
C MET A 106 4.57 -23.17 -21.65
N PHE A 107 3.43 -23.51 -22.25
CA PHE A 107 3.18 -24.81 -22.85
C PHE A 107 3.12 -24.59 -24.36
#